data_AF-R1FV53-F1
#
_entry.id   AF-R1FV53-F1
#
_cell.length_a   1.000
_cell.length_b   1.000
_cell.length_c   1.000
_cell.angle_alpha   90.00
_cell.angle_beta   90.00
_cell.angle_gamma   90.00
#
_symmetry.space_group_name_H-M   'P 1'
#
loop_
_entity.id
_entity.type
_entity.pdbx_description
1 polymer ?
#
loop_
_entity_poly.entity_id
_entity_poly.type
_entity_poly.pdbx_seq_one_letter_code
_entity_poly.pdbx_strand_id
1 'polypeptide(L)'
;MNGAPSSSAGQDKPLLIASWNVAGWEATLRYIKEHYKTLDCFFERHGFDILCLQEVKVTRQKLSAHNAASLGAHSVSGWESFWSCSPKGFNGVTTFARKGLTRHADAAPLGKPVDAEGRCVMTDHGAVVIFNVYVHATGSDTDGSRRAKKLEFLEAVRAKMRAVRAGGRAVCLAGDLNIARRAADGPWQQAFLSRASLRAHGRVELVEGDGEVAGWGDEVSRLRTELGRAFHRRGEGGAAGGYEWCAALEAVLDRAALRDSAVGEALRRVVLSLGESSSSQEAVAWLRSIEADGMVDTFGELRPAAECRFTCWDQYKNMRHVNVGRRIDYIYLDRPLFDEAALRGPPLAEAEDAAGALRAATAGGRWAPAPWTGASVLQEAPMTTHDTQFVPPHSGVIYTPPQASDHVAVSLLLRHGAVPAQTLQLDDDTRSCSFRPQRTIASFFGAAPAAKAARRE
;
A
#
# COMPACT_ATOMS: atom_id res chain seq x y z
N MET A 1 -36.05 -24.97 -30.20
CA MET A 1 -35.85 -23.86 -29.25
C MET A 1 -34.74 -24.28 -28.30
N ASN A 2 -33.49 -23.96 -28.62
CA ASN A 2 -32.35 -24.23 -27.74
C ASN A 2 -31.89 -22.90 -27.16
N GLY A 3 -32.35 -22.60 -25.95
CA GLY A 3 -31.87 -21.46 -25.19
C GLY A 3 -30.42 -21.71 -24.76
N ALA A 4 -29.51 -20.86 -25.22
CA ALA A 4 -28.19 -20.77 -24.64
C ALA A 4 -28.32 -20.37 -23.16
N PRO A 5 -27.51 -20.92 -22.25
CA PRO A 5 -27.51 -20.49 -20.86
C PRO A 5 -27.09 -19.02 -20.80
N SER A 6 -27.98 -18.16 -20.27
CA SER A 6 -27.64 -16.78 -19.95
C SER A 6 -26.57 -16.78 -18.86
N SER A 7 -25.35 -16.36 -19.20
CA SER A 7 -24.23 -16.23 -18.27
C SER A 7 -24.42 -14.99 -17.37
N SER A 8 -25.25 -15.12 -16.33
CA SER A 8 -25.46 -14.09 -15.30
C SER A 8 -24.37 -14.09 -14.21
N ALA A 9 -23.50 -15.11 -14.15
CA ALA A 9 -22.53 -15.28 -13.06
C ALA A 9 -21.37 -14.25 -13.04
N GLY A 10 -21.20 -13.44 -14.10
CA GLY A 10 -20.13 -12.44 -14.22
C GLY A 10 -20.53 -11.01 -13.86
N GLN A 11 -21.81 -10.74 -13.60
CA GLN A 11 -22.35 -9.36 -13.47
C GLN A 11 -22.51 -8.86 -12.04
N ASP A 12 -22.11 -9.64 -11.03
CA ASP A 12 -22.24 -9.25 -9.61
C ASP A 12 -20.90 -9.28 -8.83
N LYS A 13 -19.77 -9.54 -9.50
CA LYS A 13 -18.45 -9.59 -8.82
C LYS A 13 -18.02 -8.18 -8.39
N PRO A 14 -17.70 -7.96 -7.11
CA PRO A 14 -17.05 -6.73 -6.66
C PRO A 14 -15.75 -6.44 -7.41
N LEU A 15 -15.45 -5.15 -7.59
CA LEU A 15 -14.22 -4.68 -8.21
C LEU A 15 -13.11 -4.56 -7.16
N LEU A 16 -11.94 -5.16 -7.41
CA LEU A 16 -10.78 -5.11 -6.52
C LEU A 16 -9.70 -4.16 -7.07
N ILE A 17 -9.47 -3.07 -6.35
CA ILE A 17 -8.31 -2.18 -6.53
C ILE A 17 -7.23 -2.61 -5.54
N ALA A 18 -6.00 -2.78 -6.02
CA ALA A 18 -4.85 -3.08 -5.17
C ALA A 18 -3.68 -2.15 -5.46
N SER A 19 -2.87 -1.88 -4.44
CA SER A 19 -1.61 -1.15 -4.56
C SER A 19 -0.47 -1.92 -3.92
N TRP A 20 0.65 -2.08 -4.62
CA TRP A 20 1.79 -2.87 -4.18
C TRP A 20 3.13 -2.25 -4.64
N ASN A 21 3.93 -1.78 -3.69
CA ASN A 21 5.34 -1.52 -3.97
C ASN A 21 6.05 -2.87 -4.18
N VAL A 22 6.61 -3.10 -5.37
CA VAL A 22 7.22 -4.40 -5.72
C VAL A 22 8.73 -4.40 -5.49
N ALA A 23 9.31 -3.27 -5.07
CA ALA A 23 10.74 -3.06 -4.84
C ALA A 23 11.68 -3.49 -6.01
N GLY A 24 11.13 -3.70 -7.20
CA GLY A 24 11.81 -4.22 -8.38
C GLY A 24 10.92 -5.16 -9.17
N TRP A 25 10.35 -4.67 -10.28
CA TRP A 25 9.39 -5.43 -11.07
C TRP A 25 9.98 -6.69 -11.71
N GLU A 26 11.24 -6.66 -12.17
CA GLU A 26 11.86 -7.81 -12.84
C GLU A 26 11.98 -9.05 -11.93
N ALA A 27 12.31 -8.84 -10.64
CA ALA A 27 12.39 -9.92 -9.67
C ALA A 27 11.00 -10.48 -9.34
N THR A 28 10.03 -9.59 -9.08
CA THR A 28 8.63 -9.97 -8.83
C THR A 28 8.03 -10.71 -10.02
N LEU A 29 8.30 -10.25 -11.25
CA LEU A 29 7.81 -10.89 -12.47
C LEU A 29 8.40 -12.29 -12.67
N ARG A 30 9.69 -12.47 -12.36
CA ARG A 30 10.35 -13.78 -12.41
C ARG A 30 9.69 -14.75 -11.42
N TYR A 31 9.50 -14.32 -10.18
CA TYR A 31 8.74 -15.06 -9.18
C TYR A 31 7.35 -15.46 -9.70
N ILE A 32 6.60 -14.52 -10.26
CA ILE A 32 5.26 -14.82 -10.76
C ILE A 32 5.30 -15.86 -11.90
N LYS A 33 6.23 -15.72 -12.84
CA LYS A 33 6.37 -16.66 -13.97
C LYS A 33 6.81 -18.05 -13.52
N GLU A 34 7.73 -18.15 -12.57
CA GLU A 34 8.24 -19.44 -12.06
C GLU A 34 7.15 -20.22 -11.32
N HIS A 35 6.30 -19.55 -10.52
CA HIS A 35 5.30 -20.23 -9.70
C HIS A 35 3.88 -20.29 -10.30
N TYR A 36 3.52 -19.33 -11.16
CA TYR A 36 2.16 -19.18 -11.68
C TYR A 36 2.08 -19.12 -13.21
N LYS A 37 3.20 -19.33 -13.90
CA LYS A 37 3.36 -19.36 -15.37
C LYS A 37 3.17 -18.01 -16.05
N THR A 38 2.02 -17.36 -15.84
CA THR A 38 1.67 -16.09 -16.50
C THR A 38 1.13 -15.05 -15.51
N LEU A 39 1.24 -13.78 -15.89
CA LEU A 39 0.76 -12.66 -15.09
C LEU A 39 -0.77 -12.67 -14.93
N ASP A 40 -1.49 -13.00 -15.99
CA ASP A 40 -2.96 -13.11 -15.96
C ASP A 40 -3.39 -14.20 -14.97
N CYS A 41 -2.75 -15.38 -14.95
CA CYS A 41 -3.04 -16.40 -13.94
C CYS A 41 -2.88 -15.88 -12.51
N PHE A 42 -1.83 -15.11 -12.23
CA PHE A 42 -1.60 -14.50 -10.93
C PHE A 42 -2.63 -13.43 -10.59
N PHE A 43 -2.96 -12.55 -11.54
CA PHE A 43 -3.95 -11.49 -11.35
C PHE A 43 -5.37 -12.05 -11.14
N GLU A 44 -5.76 -13.05 -11.94
CA GLU A 44 -7.05 -13.72 -11.81
C GLU A 44 -7.18 -14.46 -10.48
N ARG A 45 -6.11 -15.09 -10.00
CA ARG A 45 -6.14 -15.83 -8.73
C ARG A 45 -6.29 -14.92 -7.50
N HIS A 46 -5.71 -13.72 -7.54
CA HIS A 46 -5.98 -12.66 -6.55
C HIS A 46 -7.33 -11.97 -6.77
N GLY A 47 -7.91 -12.11 -7.96
CA GLY A 47 -9.14 -11.45 -8.35
C GLY A 47 -8.98 -9.95 -8.61
N PHE A 48 -7.77 -9.47 -8.91
CA PHE A 48 -7.52 -8.07 -9.22
C PHE A 48 -8.33 -7.59 -10.42
N ASP A 49 -8.69 -6.31 -10.38
CA ASP A 49 -9.31 -5.60 -11.51
C ASP A 49 -8.50 -4.33 -11.87
N ILE A 50 -7.92 -3.67 -10.87
CA ILE A 50 -6.94 -2.58 -11.03
C ILE A 50 -5.79 -2.83 -10.03
N LEU A 51 -4.55 -2.81 -10.52
CA LEU A 51 -3.34 -3.04 -9.72
C LEU A 51 -2.32 -1.92 -9.97
N CYS A 52 -2.09 -1.11 -8.93
CA CYS A 52 -1.10 -0.04 -8.89
C CYS A 52 0.21 -0.57 -8.34
N LEU A 53 1.29 -0.51 -9.12
CA LEU A 53 2.62 -0.92 -8.68
C LEU A 53 3.57 0.26 -8.54
N GLN A 54 4.40 0.22 -7.50
CA GLN A 54 5.45 1.20 -7.21
C GLN A 54 6.85 0.55 -7.21
N GLU A 55 7.90 1.38 -7.33
CA GLU A 55 9.30 0.95 -7.48
C GLU A 55 9.52 -0.13 -8.54
N VAL A 56 8.91 0.04 -9.71
CA VAL A 56 9.07 -0.95 -10.78
C VAL A 56 10.52 -1.07 -11.25
N LYS A 57 11.32 0.00 -11.12
CA LYS A 57 12.75 0.05 -11.46
C LYS A 57 13.03 -0.28 -12.94
N VAL A 58 12.10 0.13 -13.81
CA VAL A 58 12.16 -0.06 -15.27
C VAL A 58 12.33 1.29 -15.96
N THR A 59 13.24 1.36 -16.94
CA THR A 59 13.43 2.54 -17.80
C THR A 59 12.51 2.49 -19.02
N ARG A 60 12.18 3.66 -19.58
CA ARG A 60 11.41 3.71 -20.85
C ARG A 60 12.09 2.95 -21.99
N GLN A 61 13.42 2.98 -22.06
CA GLN A 61 14.18 2.25 -23.07
C GLN A 61 13.96 0.73 -23.00
N LYS A 62 13.88 0.17 -21.78
CA LYS A 62 13.57 -1.25 -21.58
C LYS A 62 12.14 -1.60 -22.02
N LEU A 63 11.19 -0.67 -21.90
CA LEU A 63 9.80 -0.83 -22.34
C LEU A 63 9.58 -0.55 -23.84
N SER A 64 10.49 0.14 -24.52
CA SER A 64 10.36 0.44 -25.95
C SER A 64 10.98 -0.63 -26.87
N ALA A 65 11.70 -1.60 -26.31
CA ALA A 65 12.37 -2.66 -27.06
C ALA A 65 11.50 -3.93 -27.20
N HIS A 66 12.01 -4.92 -27.94
CA HIS A 66 11.52 -6.32 -28.00
C HIS A 66 11.26 -6.95 -26.59
N ASN A 67 11.79 -6.32 -25.53
CA ASN A 67 11.66 -6.69 -24.13
C ASN A 67 10.34 -6.26 -23.45
N ALA A 68 9.51 -5.43 -24.08
CA ALA A 68 8.25 -5.01 -23.45
C ALA A 68 7.32 -6.21 -23.15
N ALA A 69 7.41 -7.27 -23.96
CA ALA A 69 6.72 -8.53 -23.73
C ALA A 69 7.33 -9.31 -22.57
N SER A 70 8.66 -9.33 -22.48
CA SER A 70 9.37 -10.01 -21.39
C SER A 70 9.11 -9.36 -20.03
N LEU A 71 8.83 -8.05 -20.01
CA LEU A 71 8.41 -7.26 -18.85
C LEU A 71 6.90 -7.27 -18.57
N GLY A 72 6.10 -7.95 -19.39
CA GLY A 72 4.65 -8.03 -19.19
C GLY A 72 3.89 -6.72 -19.45
N ALA A 73 4.50 -5.73 -20.12
CA ALA A 73 3.86 -4.44 -20.36
C ALA A 73 2.72 -4.50 -21.40
N HIS A 74 2.75 -5.46 -22.34
CA HIS A 74 1.73 -5.57 -23.39
C HIS A 74 1.27 -7.01 -23.69
N SER A 75 1.70 -7.98 -22.88
CA SER A 75 1.47 -9.42 -23.11
C SER A 75 0.49 -10.06 -22.13
N VAL A 76 -0.15 -9.26 -21.27
CA VAL A 76 -1.12 -9.77 -20.29
C VAL A 76 -2.50 -9.79 -20.93
N SER A 77 -2.99 -10.99 -21.25
CA SER A 77 -4.29 -11.16 -21.92
C SER A 77 -5.42 -10.56 -21.08
N GLY A 78 -6.24 -9.69 -21.68
CA GLY A 78 -7.37 -9.06 -20.99
C GLY A 78 -7.01 -7.84 -20.12
N TRP A 79 -5.76 -7.39 -20.13
CA TRP A 79 -5.28 -6.26 -19.33
C TRP A 79 -4.62 -5.17 -20.18
N GLU A 80 -4.69 -3.95 -19.67
CA GLU A 80 -4.01 -2.75 -20.16
C GLU A 80 -3.02 -2.28 -19.07
N SER A 81 -1.91 -1.65 -19.47
CA SER A 81 -0.94 -1.12 -18.52
C SER A 81 -0.45 0.28 -18.90
N PHE A 82 -0.21 1.11 -17.88
CA PHE A 82 0.10 2.53 -18.02
C PHE A 82 1.29 2.89 -17.12
N TRP A 83 2.40 3.33 -17.70
CA TRP A 83 3.67 3.47 -16.99
C TRP A 83 4.17 4.91 -16.94
N SER A 84 4.70 5.29 -15.78
CA SER A 84 5.57 6.44 -15.60
C SER A 84 6.93 5.94 -15.10
N CYS A 85 7.98 6.11 -15.91
CA CYS A 85 9.29 5.53 -15.65
C CYS A 85 10.33 6.60 -15.34
N SER A 86 11.14 6.36 -14.32
CA SER A 86 12.30 7.22 -14.05
C SER A 86 13.37 7.07 -15.15
N PRO A 87 14.07 8.15 -15.54
CA PRO A 87 15.14 8.09 -16.54
C PRO A 87 16.27 7.11 -16.17
N LYS A 88 16.61 7.03 -14.88
CA LYS A 88 17.69 6.17 -14.36
C LYS A 88 17.24 4.76 -13.99
N GLY A 89 15.93 4.47 -14.00
CA GLY A 89 15.39 3.16 -13.64
C GLY A 89 15.42 2.83 -12.13
N PHE A 90 15.53 3.83 -11.24
CA PHE A 90 15.54 3.61 -9.78
C PHE A 90 14.15 3.69 -9.14
N ASN A 91 13.22 4.45 -9.74
CA ASN A 91 11.84 4.59 -9.26
C ASN A 91 10.89 3.96 -10.30
N GLY A 92 9.78 4.64 -10.59
CA GLY A 92 8.81 4.25 -11.60
C GLY A 92 7.57 3.65 -10.97
N VAL A 93 6.42 3.92 -11.59
CA VAL A 93 5.11 3.39 -11.23
C VAL A 93 4.42 2.84 -12.48
N THR A 94 3.56 1.84 -12.30
CA THR A 94 2.67 1.37 -13.37
C THR A 94 1.31 0.97 -12.81
N THR A 95 0.26 1.23 -13.57
CA THR A 95 -1.09 0.75 -13.27
C THR A 95 -1.49 -0.29 -14.31
N PHE A 96 -1.78 -1.51 -13.87
CA PHE A 96 -2.47 -2.52 -14.64
C PHE A 96 -3.98 -2.40 -14.40
N ALA A 97 -4.80 -2.45 -15.44
CA ALA A 97 -6.25 -2.46 -15.33
C ALA A 97 -6.85 -3.48 -16.30
N ARG A 98 -7.97 -4.11 -15.93
CA ARG A 98 -8.73 -4.91 -16.90
C ARG A 98 -9.11 -4.05 -18.09
N LYS A 99 -9.01 -4.65 -19.28
CA LYS A 99 -9.34 -3.99 -20.53
C LYS A 99 -10.77 -3.46 -20.48
N GLY A 100 -10.93 -2.18 -20.81
CA GLY A 100 -12.24 -1.52 -20.80
C GLY A 100 -12.65 -0.96 -19.44
N LEU A 101 -11.76 -0.92 -18.44
CA LEU A 101 -11.99 -0.12 -17.22
C LEU A 101 -11.38 1.26 -17.29
N THR A 102 -10.38 1.49 -18.16
CA THR A 102 -9.68 2.77 -18.24
C THR A 102 -10.18 3.59 -19.42
N ARG A 103 -10.50 4.85 -19.15
CA ARG A 103 -10.88 5.85 -20.16
C ARG A 103 -9.69 6.64 -20.65
N HIS A 104 -8.77 7.05 -19.78
CA HIS A 104 -7.62 7.89 -20.15
C HIS A 104 -6.49 7.66 -19.15
N ALA A 105 -5.24 7.89 -19.55
CA ALA A 105 -4.10 7.79 -18.66
C ALA A 105 -3.02 8.83 -18.97
N ASP A 106 -2.38 9.34 -17.92
CA ASP A 106 -1.34 10.38 -17.99
C ASP A 106 -0.15 9.99 -17.11
N ALA A 107 1.05 9.92 -17.70
CA ALA A 107 2.30 9.59 -17.01
C ALA A 107 3.04 10.80 -16.43
N ALA A 108 2.56 12.01 -16.68
CA ALA A 108 3.11 13.24 -16.12
C ALA A 108 1.99 14.23 -15.68
N PRO A 109 1.05 13.80 -14.82
CA PRO A 109 -0.14 14.58 -14.46
C PRO A 109 0.13 15.83 -13.62
N LEU A 110 1.30 15.92 -12.99
CA LEU A 110 1.76 17.01 -12.11
C LEU A 110 2.65 18.02 -12.85
N GLY A 111 3.18 17.64 -14.02
CA GLY A 111 4.07 18.44 -14.83
C GLY A 111 5.54 18.37 -14.40
N LYS A 112 6.44 18.82 -15.28
CA LYS A 112 7.87 18.92 -14.98
C LYS A 112 8.15 20.17 -14.11
N PRO A 113 9.11 20.11 -13.16
CA PRO A 113 10.03 18.98 -12.92
C PRO A 113 9.49 17.88 -12.00
N VAL A 114 8.31 18.03 -11.40
CA VAL A 114 7.77 17.11 -10.38
C VAL A 114 7.68 15.66 -10.88
N ASP A 115 7.21 15.45 -12.11
CA ASP A 115 7.10 14.10 -12.70
C ASP A 115 8.40 13.55 -13.31
N ALA A 116 9.51 14.30 -13.25
CA ALA A 116 10.77 13.88 -13.88
C ALA A 116 11.32 12.56 -13.32
N GLU A 117 10.93 12.18 -12.11
CA GLU A 117 11.37 10.95 -11.44
C GLU A 117 10.43 9.75 -11.66
N GLY A 118 9.32 9.90 -12.40
CA GLY A 118 8.37 8.82 -12.69
C GLY A 118 7.65 8.29 -11.44
N ARG A 119 7.21 9.20 -10.57
CA ARG A 119 6.62 8.89 -9.25
C ARG A 119 5.10 8.93 -9.22
N CYS A 120 4.46 9.28 -10.33
CA CYS A 120 3.01 9.39 -10.45
C CYS A 120 2.56 8.91 -11.83
N VAL A 121 1.51 8.09 -11.87
CA VAL A 121 0.71 7.86 -13.07
C VAL A 121 -0.75 8.01 -12.68
N MET A 122 -1.49 8.78 -13.46
CA MET A 122 -2.92 9.02 -13.25
C MET A 122 -3.71 8.21 -14.27
N THR A 123 -4.72 7.46 -13.82
CA THR A 123 -5.64 6.71 -14.70
C THR A 123 -7.09 7.12 -14.39
N ASP A 124 -7.80 7.60 -15.41
CA ASP A 124 -9.23 7.92 -15.35
C ASP A 124 -10.04 6.66 -15.69
N HIS A 125 -10.89 6.23 -14.76
CA HIS A 125 -11.76 5.05 -14.91
C HIS A 125 -13.23 5.43 -15.06
N GLY A 126 -13.50 6.63 -15.55
CA GLY A 126 -14.84 7.18 -15.48
C GLY A 126 -15.07 7.67 -14.06
N ALA A 127 -15.86 6.96 -13.24
CA ALA A 127 -16.40 7.48 -11.97
C ALA A 127 -15.32 7.92 -10.97
N VAL A 128 -14.15 7.28 -11.03
CA VAL A 128 -13.01 7.53 -10.18
C VAL A 128 -11.74 7.72 -11.01
N VAL A 129 -10.90 8.65 -10.58
CA VAL A 129 -9.54 8.85 -11.10
C VAL A 129 -8.56 8.35 -10.05
N ILE A 130 -7.68 7.44 -10.45
CA ILE A 130 -6.68 6.84 -9.58
C ILE A 130 -5.34 7.55 -9.79
N PHE A 131 -4.75 8.02 -8.70
CA PHE A 131 -3.37 8.47 -8.63
C PHE A 131 -2.53 7.35 -8.03
N ASN A 132 -1.74 6.67 -8.86
CA ASN A 132 -0.75 5.71 -8.40
C ASN A 132 0.56 6.45 -8.12
N VAL A 133 0.95 6.54 -6.85
CA VAL A 133 2.08 7.37 -6.40
C VAL A 133 3.17 6.59 -5.69
N TYR A 134 4.42 7.03 -5.85
CA TYR A 134 5.57 6.62 -5.06
C TYR A 134 6.26 7.85 -4.45
N VAL A 135 5.82 8.22 -3.26
CA VAL A 135 6.27 9.44 -2.56
C VAL A 135 7.72 9.27 -2.09
N HIS A 136 8.50 10.35 -2.13
CA HIS A 136 9.89 10.36 -1.68
C HIS A 136 10.03 9.85 -0.22
N ALA A 137 10.92 8.88 -0.02
CA ALA A 137 11.43 8.54 1.30
C ALA A 137 12.40 9.64 1.78
N THR A 138 12.32 10.01 3.06
CA THR A 138 13.26 11.00 3.64
C THR A 138 14.58 10.34 4.02
N GLY A 139 14.57 9.16 4.66
CA GLY A 139 15.79 8.48 5.11
C GLY A 139 16.62 9.35 6.06
N SER A 140 17.96 9.30 5.95
CA SER A 140 18.89 10.15 6.72
C SER A 140 19.03 11.56 6.12
N ASP A 141 17.92 12.29 6.05
CA ASP A 141 17.83 13.64 5.46
C ASP A 141 18.45 14.70 6.40
N THR A 142 19.78 14.81 6.39
CA THR A 142 20.50 15.73 7.29
C THR A 142 20.42 17.20 6.86
N ASP A 143 20.26 17.47 5.57
CA ASP A 143 20.20 18.83 5.00
C ASP A 143 18.76 19.31 4.70
N GLY A 144 17.76 18.44 4.88
CA GLY A 144 16.35 18.75 4.65
C GLY A 144 15.91 18.74 3.18
N SER A 145 16.81 18.44 2.24
CA SER A 145 16.53 18.49 0.81
C SER A 145 15.54 17.41 0.38
N ARG A 146 15.59 16.22 0.97
CA ARG A 146 14.65 15.14 0.65
C ARG A 146 13.26 15.42 1.20
N ARG A 147 13.17 16.00 2.40
CA ARG A 147 11.93 16.50 2.99
C ARG A 147 11.31 17.58 2.12
N ALA A 148 12.09 18.54 1.63
CA ALA A 148 11.58 19.58 0.73
C ALA A 148 10.98 19.00 -0.55
N LYS A 149 11.70 18.09 -1.23
CA LYS A 149 11.20 17.38 -2.42
C LYS A 149 9.93 16.57 -2.15
N LYS A 150 9.86 15.93 -0.98
CA LYS A 150 8.67 15.19 -0.54
C LYS A 150 7.45 16.11 -0.46
N LEU A 151 7.60 17.25 0.24
CA LEU A 151 6.49 18.19 0.43
C LEU A 151 6.07 18.86 -0.89
N GLU A 152 7.02 19.23 -1.76
CA GLU A 152 6.72 19.74 -3.11
C GLU A 152 5.89 18.74 -3.92
N PHE A 153 6.29 17.47 -3.94
CA PHE A 153 5.55 16.40 -4.62
C PHE A 153 4.14 16.21 -4.05
N LEU A 154 4.02 16.17 -2.72
CA LEU A 154 2.74 16.00 -2.03
C LEU A 154 1.76 17.14 -2.32
N GLU A 155 2.22 18.40 -2.31
CA GLU A 155 1.38 19.55 -2.66
C GLU A 155 0.95 19.54 -4.13
N ALA A 156 1.85 19.16 -5.05
CA ALA A 156 1.50 19.00 -6.46
C ALA A 156 0.41 17.93 -6.67
N VAL A 157 0.53 16.78 -6.00
CA VAL A 157 -0.50 15.72 -6.01
C VAL A 157 -1.82 16.26 -5.47
N ARG A 158 -1.83 16.92 -4.31
CA ARG A 158 -3.06 17.49 -3.72
C ARG A 158 -3.72 18.53 -4.62
N ALA A 159 -2.93 19.41 -5.24
CA ALA A 159 -3.44 20.40 -6.18
C ALA A 159 -4.11 19.73 -7.39
N LYS A 160 -3.49 18.70 -7.97
CA LYS A 160 -4.06 17.94 -9.08
C LYS A 160 -5.32 17.17 -8.68
N MET A 161 -5.35 16.54 -7.50
CA MET A 161 -6.56 15.89 -6.95
C MET A 161 -7.72 16.89 -6.82
N ARG A 162 -7.46 18.09 -6.31
CA ARG A 162 -8.48 19.15 -6.23
C ARG A 162 -9.01 19.58 -7.60
N ALA A 163 -8.13 19.70 -8.60
CA ALA A 163 -8.55 20.00 -9.97
C ALA A 163 -9.44 18.90 -10.56
N VAL A 164 -9.11 17.63 -10.31
CA VAL A 164 -9.94 16.48 -10.73
C VAL A 164 -11.31 16.51 -10.05
N ARG A 165 -11.36 16.77 -8.74
CA ARG A 165 -12.63 16.92 -8.00
C ARG A 165 -13.49 18.07 -8.52
N ALA A 166 -12.87 19.21 -8.86
CA ALA A 166 -13.56 20.33 -9.46
C ALA A 166 -14.17 19.98 -10.84
N GLY A 167 -13.62 18.99 -11.53
CA GLY A 167 -14.20 18.38 -12.73
C GLY A 167 -15.31 17.36 -12.47
N GLY A 168 -15.74 17.16 -11.22
CA GLY A 168 -16.84 16.28 -10.84
C GLY A 168 -16.51 14.79 -10.84
N ARG A 169 -15.23 14.41 -10.73
CA ARG A 169 -14.81 13.00 -10.60
C ARG A 169 -14.33 12.73 -9.18
N ALA A 170 -14.62 11.53 -8.67
CA ALA A 170 -14.05 11.06 -7.41
C ALA A 170 -12.55 10.78 -7.58
N VAL A 171 -11.79 10.95 -6.51
CA VAL A 171 -10.36 10.68 -6.47
C VAL A 171 -10.06 9.46 -5.59
N CYS A 172 -9.18 8.60 -6.09
CA CYS A 172 -8.53 7.54 -5.35
C CYS A 172 -7.01 7.75 -5.37
N LEU A 173 -6.39 7.94 -4.22
CA LEU A 173 -4.93 8.04 -4.08
C LEU A 173 -4.41 6.70 -3.56
N ALA A 174 -3.64 6.00 -4.37
CA ALA A 174 -3.11 4.67 -4.07
C ALA A 174 -1.58 4.67 -4.21
N GLY A 175 -0.88 4.03 -3.28
CA GLY A 175 0.57 3.87 -3.39
C GLY A 175 1.33 3.86 -2.09
N ASP A 176 2.64 3.81 -2.22
CA ASP A 176 3.59 3.99 -1.13
C ASP A 176 3.75 5.50 -0.87
N LEU A 177 3.15 5.96 0.21
CA LEU A 177 3.21 7.35 0.64
C LEU A 177 4.47 7.65 1.45
N ASN A 178 5.25 6.63 1.84
CA ASN A 178 6.41 6.75 2.70
C ASN A 178 6.11 7.53 4.00
N ILE A 179 4.88 7.44 4.51
CA ILE A 179 4.39 8.17 5.69
C ILE A 179 3.59 7.20 6.55
N ALA A 180 4.01 6.99 7.79
CA ALA A 180 3.16 6.36 8.80
C ALA A 180 2.19 7.42 9.35
N ARG A 181 0.88 7.18 9.29
CA ARG A 181 -0.14 8.18 9.68
C ARG A 181 -0.30 8.30 11.20
N ARG A 182 -0.20 7.20 11.94
CA ARG A 182 -0.32 7.14 13.41
C ARG A 182 0.95 6.56 14.03
N ALA A 183 1.15 6.74 15.33
CA ALA A 183 2.20 6.00 16.06
C ALA A 183 2.03 4.49 15.90
N ALA A 184 0.79 3.99 15.96
CA ALA A 184 0.46 2.58 15.74
C ALA A 184 0.72 2.07 14.31
N ASP A 185 0.96 2.96 13.35
CA ASP A 185 1.30 2.59 11.97
C ASP A 185 2.82 2.38 11.78
N GLY A 186 3.60 2.31 12.87
CA GLY A 186 5.02 1.98 12.85
C GLY A 186 5.45 1.17 14.08
N PRO A 187 6.74 0.84 14.19
CA PRO A 187 7.26 0.16 15.36
C PRO A 187 7.01 1.01 16.60
N TRP A 188 6.53 0.38 17.66
CA TRP A 188 6.38 0.98 18.98
C TRP A 188 7.62 1.76 19.42
N GLN A 189 8.81 1.18 19.20
CA GLN A 189 10.09 1.77 19.60
C GLN A 189 10.39 3.09 18.85
N GLN A 190 9.63 3.39 17.80
CA GLN A 190 9.77 4.59 17.00
C GLN A 190 8.62 5.59 17.21
N ALA A 191 7.64 5.27 18.05
CA ALA A 191 6.64 6.24 18.48
C ALA A 191 7.30 7.34 19.34
N PHE A 192 6.77 8.55 19.22
CA PHE A 192 7.23 9.73 19.97
C PHE A 192 6.13 10.20 20.92
N LEU A 193 6.46 10.51 22.16
CA LEU A 193 5.53 11.22 23.06
C LEU A 193 6.01 12.65 23.29
N SER A 194 5.14 13.59 22.95
CA SER A 194 5.38 15.01 23.18
C SER A 194 4.71 15.49 24.45
N ARG A 195 5.30 16.51 25.10
CA ARG A 195 4.63 17.22 26.20
C ARG A 195 3.27 17.79 25.77
N ALA A 196 3.14 18.20 24.51
CA ALA A 196 1.89 18.72 23.96
C ALA A 196 0.83 17.59 23.87
N SER A 197 1.21 16.42 23.37
CA SER A 197 0.35 15.24 23.27
C SER A 197 -0.12 14.76 24.63
N LEU A 198 0.76 14.76 25.65
CA LEU A 198 0.35 14.47 27.03
C LEU A 198 -0.61 15.52 27.62
N ARG A 199 -0.39 16.82 27.34
CA ARG A 199 -1.27 17.90 27.84
C ARG A 199 -2.65 17.88 27.16
N ALA A 200 -2.69 17.60 25.86
CA ALA A 200 -3.91 17.59 25.06
C ALA A 200 -4.89 16.48 25.49
N HIS A 201 -4.39 15.39 26.06
CA HIS A 201 -5.22 14.23 26.46
C HIS A 201 -5.62 14.24 27.94
N GLY A 202 -5.46 15.36 28.66
CA GLY A 202 -5.81 15.48 30.07
C GLY A 202 -4.91 14.65 31.00
N ARG A 203 -5.15 14.68 32.32
CA ARG A 203 -4.53 13.68 33.22
C ARG A 203 -5.06 12.32 32.78
N VAL A 204 -4.18 11.43 32.32
CA VAL A 204 -4.50 10.01 32.25
C VAL A 204 -4.68 9.55 33.69
N GLU A 205 -5.90 9.61 34.20
CA GLU A 205 -6.25 8.92 35.43
C GLU A 205 -6.34 7.45 35.09
N LEU A 206 -5.47 6.64 35.70
CA LEU A 206 -5.69 5.20 35.77
C LEU A 206 -6.94 5.03 36.64
N VAL A 207 -8.10 4.97 36.00
CA VAL A 207 -9.35 4.66 36.68
C VAL A 207 -9.32 3.16 37.00
N GLU A 208 -9.17 2.83 38.28
CA GLU A 208 -9.55 1.50 38.78
C GLU A 208 -11.06 1.37 38.56
N GLY A 209 -11.46 0.66 37.51
CA GLY A 209 -12.87 0.42 37.19
C GLY A 209 -13.30 -0.97 37.63
N ASP A 210 -14.08 -1.03 38.70
CA ASP A 210 -15.14 -1.98 39.10
C ASP A 210 -14.99 -3.49 38.85
N GLY A 211 -13.78 -3.96 38.63
CA GLY A 211 -13.42 -5.36 38.69
C GLY A 211 -12.04 -5.46 39.31
N GLU A 212 -11.98 -5.77 40.61
CA GLU A 212 -10.73 -6.05 41.31
C GLU A 212 -9.92 -7.08 40.54
N VAL A 213 -8.92 -6.63 39.77
CA VAL A 213 -7.76 -7.47 39.48
C VAL A 213 -6.87 -7.31 40.71
N ALA A 214 -7.09 -8.15 41.72
CA ALA A 214 -6.29 -8.18 42.93
C ALA A 214 -4.79 -8.14 42.57
N GLY A 215 -4.05 -7.14 43.09
CA GLY A 215 -2.59 -7.04 42.97
C GLY A 215 -2.01 -5.83 42.22
N TRP A 216 -2.83 -4.97 41.60
CA TRP A 216 -2.30 -3.83 40.81
C TRP A 216 -1.84 -2.61 41.63
N GLY A 217 -2.36 -2.38 42.83
CA GLY A 217 -2.14 -1.11 43.56
C GLY A 217 -0.67 -0.77 43.86
N ASP A 218 0.10 -1.75 44.35
CA ASP A 218 1.52 -1.57 44.67
C ASP A 218 2.38 -1.48 43.41
N GLU A 219 2.05 -2.27 42.39
CA GLU A 219 2.79 -2.35 41.13
C GLU A 219 2.59 -1.10 40.27
N VAL A 220 1.37 -0.56 40.22
CA VAL A 220 1.04 0.72 39.57
C VAL A 220 1.71 1.88 40.30
N SER A 221 1.71 1.88 41.64
CA SER A 221 2.37 2.91 42.44
C SER A 221 3.89 2.91 42.25
N ARG A 222 4.49 1.71 42.19
CA ARG A 222 5.91 1.52 41.86
C ARG A 222 6.21 1.98 40.45
N LEU A 223 5.44 1.53 39.45
CA LEU A 223 5.58 1.93 38.05
C LEU A 223 5.46 3.43 37.87
N ARG A 224 4.47 4.08 38.50
CA ARG A 224 4.29 5.53 38.48
C ARG A 224 5.51 6.26 39.03
N THR A 225 6.10 5.75 40.10
CA THR A 225 7.30 6.32 40.72
C THR A 225 8.54 6.11 39.86
N GLU A 226 8.72 4.93 39.27
CA GLU A 226 9.83 4.62 38.37
C GLU A 226 9.77 5.40 37.06
N LEU A 227 8.57 5.50 36.47
CA LEU A 227 8.29 6.34 35.31
C LEU A 227 8.57 7.81 35.63
N GLY A 228 8.04 8.34 36.74
CA GLY A 228 8.31 9.71 37.19
C GLY A 228 9.81 10.01 37.31
N ARG A 229 10.60 9.09 37.88
CA ARG A 229 12.07 9.23 38.01
C ARG A 229 12.82 9.08 36.69
N ALA A 230 12.39 8.18 35.81
CA ALA A 230 12.99 8.01 34.48
C ALA A 230 12.73 9.26 33.60
N PHE A 231 11.53 9.82 33.70
CA PHE A 231 11.12 11.01 32.94
C PHE A 231 11.73 12.30 33.48
N HIS A 232 11.89 12.46 34.81
CA HIS A 232 12.53 13.65 35.40
C HIS A 232 14.00 13.78 34.98
N ARG A 233 14.77 12.68 34.99
CA ARG A 233 16.20 12.67 34.60
C ARG A 233 16.47 13.02 33.13
N ARG A 234 15.49 12.86 32.24
CA ARG A 234 15.64 13.21 30.81
C ARG A 234 15.08 14.59 30.46
N GLY A 235 14.39 15.25 31.40
CA GLY A 235 13.76 16.56 31.19
C GLY A 235 14.69 17.76 31.25
N GLU A 236 15.99 17.58 31.52
CA GLU A 236 16.96 18.67 31.75
C GLU A 236 17.88 18.98 30.54
N GLY A 237 17.77 18.25 29.43
CA GLY A 237 18.54 18.49 28.20
C GLY A 237 17.65 18.79 26.98
N GLY A 238 17.94 19.88 26.27
CA GLY A 238 17.07 20.50 25.27
C GLY A 238 16.60 19.66 24.06
N ALA A 239 15.42 20.05 23.55
CA ALA A 239 14.93 20.00 22.16
C ALA A 239 14.90 18.68 21.35
N ALA A 240 15.30 17.50 21.85
CA ALA A 240 15.34 16.26 21.04
C ALA A 240 14.54 15.04 21.57
N GLY A 241 13.81 15.16 22.68
CA GLY A 241 13.47 14.02 23.55
C GLY A 241 12.18 13.25 23.23
N GLY A 242 12.23 12.42 22.21
CA GLY A 242 11.05 11.76 21.66
C GLY A 242 10.96 10.27 21.73
N TYR A 243 11.90 9.66 21.02
CA TYR A 243 12.30 8.27 21.15
C TYR A 243 12.75 7.95 22.58
N GLU A 244 13.12 8.98 23.35
CA GLU A 244 13.49 8.84 24.74
C GLU A 244 12.34 8.35 25.63
N TRP A 245 11.07 8.66 25.32
CA TRP A 245 9.96 8.25 26.18
C TRP A 245 9.67 6.75 26.07
N CYS A 246 9.61 6.21 24.85
CA CYS A 246 9.39 4.78 24.62
C CYS A 246 10.56 3.94 25.16
N ALA A 247 11.80 4.37 24.92
CA ALA A 247 12.98 3.68 25.46
C ALA A 247 13.06 3.75 27.00
N ALA A 248 12.64 4.87 27.61
CA ALA A 248 12.56 4.98 29.05
C ALA A 248 11.50 4.06 29.65
N LEU A 249 10.32 3.97 29.01
CA LEU A 249 9.24 3.07 29.41
C LEU A 249 9.69 1.61 29.34
N GLU A 250 10.31 1.16 28.23
CA GLU A 250 10.86 -0.20 28.12
C GLU A 250 11.87 -0.51 29.24
N ALA A 251 12.79 0.41 29.52
CA ALA A 251 13.76 0.22 30.60
C ALA A 251 13.11 0.15 31.99
N VAL A 252 11.98 0.83 32.20
CA VAL A 252 11.18 0.70 33.44
C VAL A 252 10.49 -0.66 33.47
N LEU A 253 9.81 -1.06 32.39
CA LEU A 253 9.16 -2.36 32.30
C LEU A 253 10.15 -3.52 32.52
N ASP A 254 11.37 -3.40 32.00
CA ASP A 254 12.44 -4.38 32.22
C ASP A 254 12.86 -4.48 33.69
N ARG A 255 13.16 -3.34 34.33
CA ARG A 255 13.56 -3.32 35.75
C ARG A 255 12.44 -3.80 36.67
N ALA A 256 11.19 -3.61 36.27
CA ALA A 256 10.02 -4.08 37.00
C ALA A 256 9.66 -5.54 36.67
N ALA A 257 10.35 -6.20 35.72
CA ALA A 257 9.99 -7.53 35.20
C ALA A 257 8.56 -7.59 34.61
N LEU A 258 8.07 -6.47 34.07
CA LEU A 258 6.74 -6.31 33.50
C LEU A 258 6.72 -6.25 31.97
N ARG A 259 7.88 -6.41 31.31
CA ARG A 259 8.01 -6.34 29.84
C ARG A 259 6.97 -7.19 29.12
N ASP A 260 6.78 -8.43 29.56
CA ASP A 260 5.90 -9.43 28.90
C ASP A 260 4.58 -9.65 29.67
N SER A 261 4.23 -8.72 30.56
CA SER A 261 2.99 -8.76 31.35
C SER A 261 1.83 -8.05 30.64
N ALA A 262 0.60 -8.32 31.09
CA ALA A 262 -0.59 -7.57 30.66
C ALA A 262 -0.48 -6.07 30.98
N VAL A 263 0.21 -5.70 32.07
CA VAL A 263 0.49 -4.31 32.46
C VAL A 263 1.39 -3.63 31.44
N GLY A 264 2.48 -4.30 31.04
CA GLY A 264 3.41 -3.81 30.03
C GLY A 264 2.70 -3.59 28.69
N GLU A 265 1.87 -4.54 28.27
CA GLU A 265 1.06 -4.43 27.05
C GLU A 265 0.04 -3.28 27.12
N ALA A 266 -0.67 -3.12 28.24
CA ALA A 266 -1.61 -2.01 28.43
C ALA A 266 -0.90 -0.64 28.35
N LEU A 267 0.27 -0.50 28.99
CA LEU A 267 1.09 0.71 28.91
C LEU A 267 1.57 0.96 27.48
N ARG A 268 1.88 -0.11 26.73
CA ARG A 268 2.21 0.03 25.30
C ARG A 268 1.04 0.60 24.51
N ARG A 269 -0.16 0.07 24.69
CA ARG A 269 -1.37 0.59 24.02
C ARG A 269 -1.64 2.07 24.33
N VAL A 270 -1.43 2.51 25.57
CA VAL A 270 -1.63 3.92 25.98
C VAL A 270 -0.73 4.86 25.19
N VAL A 271 0.57 4.63 25.14
CA VAL A 271 1.46 5.53 24.37
C VAL A 271 1.21 5.39 22.87
N LEU A 272 0.76 4.24 22.33
CA LEU A 272 0.41 4.16 20.90
C LEU A 272 -0.78 5.06 20.59
N SER A 273 -1.71 5.20 21.54
CA SER A 273 -2.85 6.09 21.43
C SER A 273 -2.46 7.57 21.56
N LEU A 274 -1.50 7.89 22.44
CA LEU A 274 -1.03 9.25 22.70
C LEU A 274 0.14 9.68 21.79
N GLY A 275 0.73 8.72 21.10
CA GLY A 275 1.99 8.85 20.40
C GLY A 275 1.83 9.54 19.06
N GLU A 276 2.85 10.29 18.71
CA GLU A 276 3.02 10.86 17.39
C GLU A 276 3.73 9.87 16.48
N SER A 277 3.45 9.99 15.18
CA SER A 277 4.08 9.17 14.16
C SER A 277 5.60 9.35 14.14
N SER A 278 6.29 8.28 13.71
CA SER A 278 7.73 8.31 13.41
C SER A 278 8.08 9.08 12.13
N SER A 279 7.08 9.45 11.32
CA SER A 279 7.25 10.28 10.12
C SER A 279 7.30 11.77 10.48
N SER A 280 7.81 12.62 9.58
CA SER A 280 7.88 14.06 9.84
C SER A 280 6.48 14.66 10.02
N GLN A 281 6.37 15.62 10.95
CA GLN A 281 5.07 16.21 11.30
C GLN A 281 4.43 16.93 10.12
N GLU A 282 5.22 17.51 9.21
CA GLU A 282 4.72 18.17 8.00
C GLU A 282 4.08 17.17 7.04
N ALA A 283 4.68 15.99 6.88
CA ALA A 283 4.12 14.95 6.00
C ALA A 283 2.87 14.31 6.62
N VAL A 284 2.84 14.14 7.94
CA VAL A 284 1.64 13.68 8.67
C VAL A 284 0.54 14.74 8.61
N ALA A 285 0.87 16.03 8.73
CA ALA A 285 -0.07 17.13 8.58
C ALA A 285 -0.66 17.17 7.17
N TRP A 286 0.13 16.87 6.14
CA TRP A 286 -0.38 16.72 4.77
C TRP A 286 -1.43 15.60 4.67
N LEU A 287 -1.18 14.41 5.26
CA LEU A 287 -2.20 13.35 5.28
C LEU A 287 -3.49 13.79 5.97
N ARG A 288 -3.37 14.43 7.14
CA ARG A 288 -4.53 14.99 7.85
C ARG A 288 -5.27 16.04 7.02
N SER A 289 -4.56 16.76 6.17
CA SER A 289 -5.15 17.78 5.32
C SER A 289 -5.95 17.20 4.15
N ILE A 290 -5.54 16.06 3.57
CA ILE A 290 -6.36 15.38 2.55
C ILE A 290 -7.57 14.67 3.19
N GLU A 291 -7.44 14.19 4.43
CA GLU A 291 -8.58 13.69 5.22
C GLU A 291 -9.60 14.81 5.48
N ALA A 292 -9.13 16.01 5.86
CA ALA A 292 -9.97 17.19 6.02
C ALA A 292 -10.61 17.66 4.69
N ASP A 293 -9.95 17.41 3.55
CA ASP A 293 -10.52 17.62 2.21
C ASP A 293 -11.53 16.53 1.81
N GLY A 294 -11.90 15.61 2.72
CA GLY A 294 -12.93 14.59 2.51
C GLY A 294 -12.43 13.25 1.97
N MET A 295 -11.12 12.95 2.10
CA MET A 295 -10.60 11.61 1.79
C MET A 295 -10.62 10.67 3.00
N VAL A 296 -10.68 9.38 2.71
CA VAL A 296 -10.81 8.31 3.69
C VAL A 296 -9.65 7.34 3.58
N ASP A 297 -8.91 7.09 4.66
CA ASP A 297 -8.01 5.93 4.76
C ASP A 297 -8.87 4.67 4.79
N THR A 298 -9.04 4.04 3.63
CA THR A 298 -10.04 2.98 3.45
C THR A 298 -9.78 1.75 4.33
N PHE A 299 -8.51 1.42 4.56
CA PHE A 299 -8.13 0.35 5.48
C PHE A 299 -8.49 0.73 6.92
N GLY A 300 -8.10 1.93 7.35
CA GLY A 300 -8.34 2.41 8.72
C GLY A 300 -9.83 2.45 9.07
N GLU A 301 -10.69 2.78 8.11
CA GLU A 301 -12.13 2.87 8.32
C GLU A 301 -12.87 1.53 8.22
N LEU A 302 -12.46 0.65 7.29
CA LEU A 302 -13.09 -0.67 7.14
C LEU A 302 -12.57 -1.71 8.16
N ARG A 303 -11.39 -1.48 8.74
CA ARG A 303 -10.70 -2.40 9.67
C ARG A 303 -10.17 -1.66 10.91
N PRO A 304 -11.01 -0.91 11.66
CA PRO A 304 -10.54 -0.06 12.76
C PRO A 304 -9.95 -0.83 13.94
N ALA A 305 -10.35 -2.10 14.11
CA ALA A 305 -9.85 -2.99 15.15
C ALA A 305 -8.55 -3.72 14.77
N ALA A 306 -8.06 -3.56 13.53
CA ALA A 306 -6.89 -4.28 13.05
C ALA A 306 -5.59 -3.71 13.63
N GLU A 307 -4.91 -4.51 14.44
CA GLU A 307 -3.65 -4.19 15.09
C GLU A 307 -2.45 -4.66 14.25
N CYS A 308 -1.35 -3.90 14.30
CA CYS A 308 -0.03 -4.25 13.73
C CYS A 308 -0.05 -4.71 12.26
N ARG A 309 -1.00 -4.22 11.46
CA ARG A 309 -1.10 -4.48 10.02
C ARG A 309 -0.17 -3.55 9.26
N PHE A 310 1.12 -3.87 9.30
CA PHE A 310 2.15 -3.17 8.54
C PHE A 310 2.16 -3.61 7.08
N THR A 311 2.73 -2.76 6.22
CA THR A 311 2.83 -2.98 4.79
C THR A 311 4.27 -3.08 4.29
N CYS A 312 5.25 -2.66 5.10
CA CYS A 312 6.68 -2.66 4.78
C CYS A 312 7.53 -3.07 5.99
N TRP A 313 8.58 -3.86 5.76
CA TRP A 313 9.54 -4.30 6.79
C TRP A 313 10.99 -4.19 6.31
N ASP A 314 11.92 -3.95 7.23
CA ASP A 314 13.35 -4.03 6.93
C ASP A 314 13.73 -5.50 6.61
N GLN A 315 13.96 -5.76 5.32
CA GLN A 315 14.28 -7.09 4.79
C GLN A 315 15.66 -7.57 5.21
N TYR A 316 16.67 -6.70 5.29
CA TYR A 316 18.04 -7.08 5.69
C TYR A 316 18.09 -7.61 7.11
N LYS A 317 17.28 -7.06 8.00
CA LYS A 317 17.14 -7.52 9.39
C LYS A 317 16.02 -8.56 9.56
N ASN A 318 15.33 -8.93 8.49
CA ASN A 318 14.20 -9.87 8.51
C ASN A 318 13.12 -9.50 9.54
N MET A 319 12.86 -8.20 9.72
CA MET A 319 11.96 -7.70 10.78
C MET A 319 10.50 -8.15 10.60
N ARG A 320 10.15 -8.64 9.41
CA ARG A 320 8.85 -9.24 9.12
C ARG A 320 8.53 -10.46 9.99
N HIS A 321 9.55 -11.23 10.38
CA HIS A 321 9.41 -12.43 11.24
C HIS A 321 9.10 -12.14 12.70
N VAL A 322 9.30 -10.89 13.12
CA VAL A 322 8.91 -10.38 14.43
C VAL A 322 7.83 -9.29 14.30
N ASN A 323 7.26 -9.15 13.09
CA ASN A 323 6.29 -8.14 12.70
C ASN A 323 6.63 -6.71 13.15
N VAL A 324 7.89 -6.30 13.04
CA VAL A 324 8.32 -4.92 13.31
C VAL A 324 8.42 -4.18 11.98
N GLY A 325 7.33 -3.53 11.58
CA GLY A 325 7.21 -2.88 10.28
C GLY A 325 6.58 -1.50 10.35
N ARG A 326 6.25 -0.93 9.18
CA ARG A 326 5.48 0.30 9.03
C ARG A 326 4.32 0.10 8.08
N ARG A 327 3.21 0.80 8.31
CA ARG A 327 2.12 0.95 7.34
C ARG A 327 2.34 2.26 6.60
N ILE A 328 2.89 2.15 5.39
CA ILE A 328 3.23 3.29 4.53
C ILE A 328 2.56 3.24 3.16
N ASP A 329 1.92 2.12 2.85
CA ASP A 329 1.14 1.91 1.63
C ASP A 329 -0.35 2.11 1.95
N TYR A 330 -1.04 2.92 1.14
CA TYR A 330 -2.42 3.32 1.39
C TYR A 330 -3.28 3.27 0.13
N ILE A 331 -4.59 3.13 0.33
CA ILE A 331 -5.62 3.55 -0.60
C ILE A 331 -6.49 4.56 0.14
N TYR A 332 -6.41 5.82 -0.28
CA TYR A 332 -7.34 6.87 0.12
C TYR A 332 -8.42 7.04 -0.95
N LEU A 333 -9.68 7.17 -0.54
CA LEU A 333 -10.80 7.37 -1.44
C LEU A 333 -11.64 8.56 -1.00
N ASP A 334 -12.20 9.31 -1.95
CA ASP A 334 -13.19 10.35 -1.62
C ASP A 334 -14.42 9.77 -0.89
N ARG A 335 -14.78 10.42 0.22
CA ARG A 335 -15.87 10.03 1.13
C ARG A 335 -17.18 9.65 0.41
N PRO A 336 -17.72 10.43 -0.55
CA PRO A 336 -18.98 10.06 -1.20
C PRO A 336 -18.93 8.70 -1.90
N LEU A 337 -17.85 8.42 -2.63
CA LEU A 337 -17.70 7.13 -3.32
C LEU A 337 -17.40 5.99 -2.33
N PHE A 338 -16.67 6.28 -1.25
CA PHE A 338 -16.47 5.32 -0.17
C PHE A 338 -17.80 4.88 0.45
N ASP A 339 -18.62 5.84 0.89
CA ASP A 339 -19.89 5.58 1.56
C ASP A 339 -20.88 4.84 0.63
N GLU A 340 -20.85 5.15 -0.67
CA GLU A 340 -21.73 4.53 -1.66
C GLU A 340 -21.34 3.09 -2.01
N ALA A 341 -20.04 2.85 -2.24
CA ALA A 341 -19.55 1.68 -2.97
C ALA A 341 -18.51 0.84 -2.24
N ALA A 342 -17.82 1.33 -1.21
CA ALA A 342 -16.78 0.56 -0.54
C ALA A 342 -17.36 -0.66 0.20
N LEU A 343 -16.67 -1.79 0.07
CA LEU A 343 -17.05 -3.04 0.71
C LEU A 343 -15.92 -3.53 1.61
N ARG A 344 -16.24 -4.00 2.81
CA ARG A 344 -15.23 -4.62 3.70
C ARG A 344 -14.72 -5.96 3.15
N GLY A 345 -15.59 -6.74 2.51
CA GLY A 345 -15.34 -8.13 2.13
C GLY A 345 -15.43 -9.10 3.32
N PRO A 346 -15.07 -10.38 3.12
CA PRO A 346 -15.02 -11.37 4.19
C PRO A 346 -14.01 -10.98 5.30
N PRO A 347 -14.06 -11.63 6.47
CA PRO A 347 -13.03 -11.47 7.49
C PRO A 347 -11.61 -11.70 6.93
N LEU A 348 -10.61 -11.04 7.52
CA LEU A 348 -9.21 -11.37 7.22
C LEU A 348 -8.95 -12.83 7.58
N ALA A 349 -8.04 -13.48 6.86
CA ALA A 349 -7.70 -14.89 7.11
C ALA A 349 -7.17 -15.14 8.54
N GLU A 350 -6.56 -14.12 9.13
CA GLU A 350 -6.07 -14.13 10.50
C GLU A 350 -6.79 -13.09 11.35
N ALA A 351 -6.96 -13.40 12.63
CA ALA A 351 -7.58 -12.53 13.63
C ALA A 351 -7.01 -11.10 13.57
N GLU A 352 -7.87 -10.08 13.73
CA GLU A 352 -7.50 -8.66 13.60
C GLU A 352 -6.58 -8.16 14.76
N ASP A 353 -6.18 -9.02 15.70
CA ASP A 353 -5.20 -8.72 16.74
C ASP A 353 -3.73 -8.77 16.23
N ALA A 354 -2.80 -8.36 17.11
CA ALA A 354 -1.36 -8.33 16.83
C ALA A 354 -0.77 -9.72 16.54
N ALA A 355 -1.27 -10.78 17.20
CA ALA A 355 -0.79 -12.15 16.98
C ALA A 355 -1.21 -12.67 15.60
N GLY A 356 -2.44 -12.38 15.17
CA GLY A 356 -2.92 -12.65 13.83
C GLY A 356 -2.19 -11.82 12.78
N ALA A 357 -1.75 -10.60 13.11
CA ALA A 357 -0.90 -9.80 12.23
C ALA A 357 0.42 -10.52 11.91
N LEU A 358 1.08 -11.05 12.95
CA LEU A 358 2.32 -11.80 12.81
C LEU A 358 2.11 -13.10 12.00
N ARG A 359 1.04 -13.84 12.28
CA ARG A 359 0.70 -15.04 11.50
C ARG A 359 0.44 -14.71 10.04
N ALA A 360 -0.29 -13.63 9.75
CA ALA A 360 -0.54 -13.19 8.37
C ALA A 360 0.77 -12.78 7.67
N ALA A 361 1.61 -12.00 8.35
CA ALA A 361 2.88 -11.50 7.81
C ALA A 361 3.88 -12.61 7.47
N THR A 362 3.80 -13.77 8.13
CA THR A 362 4.77 -14.87 8.02
C THR A 362 4.17 -16.16 7.45
N ALA A 363 2.88 -16.14 7.08
CA ALA A 363 2.10 -17.34 6.81
C ALA A 363 2.21 -18.39 7.95
N GLY A 364 2.08 -17.94 9.20
CA GLY A 364 2.25 -18.78 10.39
C GLY A 364 3.66 -19.35 10.53
N GLY A 365 4.68 -18.58 10.16
CA GLY A 365 6.09 -18.99 10.15
C GLY A 365 6.50 -19.88 8.97
N ARG A 366 5.61 -20.12 8.00
CA ARG A 366 5.91 -20.99 6.84
C ARG A 366 6.74 -20.31 5.76
N TRP A 367 6.63 -18.98 5.62
CA TRP A 367 7.49 -18.27 4.67
C TRP A 367 8.90 -18.19 5.20
N ALA A 368 9.88 -18.52 4.36
CA ALA A 368 11.26 -18.40 4.77
C ALA A 368 11.69 -16.92 4.84
N PRO A 369 12.72 -16.58 5.64
CA PRO A 369 13.36 -15.27 5.60
C PRO A 369 13.88 -14.92 4.21
N ALA A 370 13.99 -13.62 3.92
CA ALA A 370 14.66 -13.20 2.70
C ALA A 370 16.18 -13.32 2.86
N PRO A 371 16.92 -13.79 1.83
CA PRO A 371 18.37 -13.91 1.89
C PRO A 371 19.06 -12.54 1.95
N TRP A 372 20.17 -12.48 2.69
CA TRP A 372 20.90 -11.24 2.99
C TRP A 372 21.50 -10.55 1.76
N THR A 373 21.76 -11.29 0.67
CA THR A 373 22.40 -10.77 -0.55
C THR A 373 21.47 -9.93 -1.41
N GLY A 374 20.19 -9.76 -1.04
CA GLY A 374 19.18 -9.11 -1.87
C GLY A 374 18.90 -9.88 -3.18
N ALA A 375 19.52 -11.06 -3.34
CA ALA A 375 19.26 -11.94 -4.47
C ALA A 375 17.91 -12.59 -4.23
N SER A 376 16.98 -12.38 -5.17
CA SER A 376 15.72 -13.09 -5.29
C SER A 376 15.93 -14.57 -5.67
N VAL A 377 16.89 -15.25 -5.04
CA VAL A 377 16.88 -16.72 -5.02
C VAL A 377 15.70 -17.07 -4.15
N LEU A 378 14.61 -17.40 -4.82
CA LEU A 378 13.42 -17.94 -4.18
C LEU A 378 13.86 -19.20 -3.47
N GLN A 379 13.83 -19.15 -2.14
CA GLN A 379 14.01 -20.36 -1.36
C GLN A 379 12.86 -21.30 -1.73
N GLU A 380 13.20 -22.53 -2.11
CA GLU A 380 12.19 -23.53 -2.49
C GLU A 380 11.25 -23.75 -1.31
N ALA A 381 10.03 -23.22 -1.42
CA ALA A 381 8.94 -23.53 -0.51
C ALA A 381 7.87 -24.31 -1.28
N PRO A 382 7.15 -25.24 -0.63
CA PRO A 382 6.02 -25.91 -1.26
C PRO A 382 5.01 -24.90 -1.80
N MET A 383 4.39 -25.19 -2.94
CA MET A 383 3.36 -24.32 -3.53
C MET A 383 2.21 -24.04 -2.55
N THR A 384 1.89 -24.97 -1.65
CA THR A 384 0.90 -24.78 -0.57
C THR A 384 1.24 -23.60 0.35
N THR A 385 2.52 -23.30 0.55
CA THR A 385 2.98 -22.15 1.34
C THR A 385 2.85 -20.85 0.55
N HIS A 386 3.22 -20.86 -0.73
CA HIS A 386 3.02 -19.71 -1.61
C HIS A 386 1.55 -19.37 -1.80
N ASP A 387 0.69 -20.39 -1.82
CA ASP A 387 -0.74 -20.25 -2.06
C ASP A 387 -1.50 -19.59 -0.91
N THR A 388 -0.89 -19.48 0.28
CA THR A 388 -1.47 -18.80 1.44
C THR A 388 -1.77 -17.31 1.20
N GLN A 389 -1.15 -16.70 0.18
CA GLN A 389 -1.44 -15.32 -0.23
C GLN A 389 -2.80 -15.17 -0.93
N PHE A 390 -3.34 -16.26 -1.50
CA PHE A 390 -4.59 -16.22 -2.26
C PHE A 390 -5.76 -16.48 -1.33
N VAL A 391 -6.29 -15.38 -0.78
CA VAL A 391 -7.50 -15.36 0.03
C VAL A 391 -8.64 -14.76 -0.78
N PRO A 392 -9.91 -14.99 -0.39
CA PRO A 392 -11.03 -14.31 -1.01
C PRO A 392 -10.80 -12.79 -1.06
N PRO A 393 -11.16 -12.11 -2.17
CA PRO A 393 -11.03 -10.67 -2.30
C PRO A 393 -11.67 -9.93 -1.12
N HIS A 394 -10.99 -8.94 -0.57
CA HIS A 394 -11.43 -8.15 0.58
C HIS A 394 -10.76 -6.77 0.57
N SER A 395 -11.29 -5.82 1.35
CA SER A 395 -10.58 -4.58 1.66
C SER A 395 -9.67 -4.80 2.86
N GLY A 396 -8.37 -4.64 2.66
CA GLY A 396 -7.36 -5.07 3.62
C GLY A 396 -5.94 -5.13 3.08
N VAL A 397 -5.10 -5.89 3.78
CA VAL A 397 -3.70 -6.16 3.41
C VAL A 397 -3.61 -7.55 2.80
N ILE A 398 -2.99 -7.65 1.63
CA ILE A 398 -2.74 -8.92 0.92
C ILE A 398 -1.26 -9.27 1.12
N TYR A 399 -1.01 -10.25 1.99
CA TYR A 399 0.34 -10.67 2.33
C TYR A 399 0.92 -11.58 1.24
N THR A 400 2.03 -11.16 0.65
CA THR A 400 2.84 -11.93 -0.31
C THR A 400 4.11 -12.45 0.36
N PRO A 401 4.78 -13.49 -0.17
CA PRO A 401 6.02 -13.99 0.43
C PRO A 401 7.11 -12.89 0.56
N PRO A 402 7.94 -12.91 1.63
CA PRO A 402 9.01 -11.92 1.83
C PRO A 402 10.03 -11.84 0.68
N GLN A 403 10.15 -12.89 -0.13
CA GLN A 403 11.02 -12.93 -1.30
C GLN A 403 10.46 -12.15 -2.49
N ALA A 404 9.16 -11.88 -2.52
CA ALA A 404 8.54 -11.10 -3.59
C ALA A 404 8.85 -9.61 -3.42
N SER A 405 8.70 -9.08 -2.21
CA SER A 405 9.04 -7.72 -1.85
C SER A 405 9.10 -7.58 -0.31
N ASP A 406 9.87 -6.59 0.15
CA ASP A 406 9.83 -6.05 1.50
C ASP A 406 8.50 -5.33 1.83
N HIS A 407 7.69 -5.05 0.80
CA HIS A 407 6.32 -4.58 0.92
C HIS A 407 5.28 -5.68 0.59
N VAL A 408 4.07 -5.48 1.12
CA VAL A 408 2.86 -6.23 0.76
C VAL A 408 1.79 -5.30 0.21
N ALA A 409 0.80 -5.86 -0.48
CA ALA A 409 -0.21 -5.03 -1.13
C ALA A 409 -1.30 -4.58 -0.15
N VAL A 410 -1.86 -3.40 -0.38
CA VAL A 410 -3.13 -2.95 0.21
C VAL A 410 -4.23 -2.99 -0.85
N SER A 411 -5.47 -3.20 -0.42
CA SER A 411 -6.59 -3.43 -1.34
C SER A 411 -7.89 -2.83 -0.85
N LEU A 412 -8.73 -2.48 -1.82
CA LEU A 412 -10.06 -1.93 -1.66
C LEU A 412 -11.02 -2.65 -2.61
N LEU A 413 -12.09 -3.19 -2.04
CA LEU A 413 -13.24 -3.67 -2.77
C LEU A 413 -14.27 -2.55 -2.96
N LEU A 414 -14.76 -2.43 -4.18
CA LEU A 414 -15.90 -1.61 -4.54
C LEU A 414 -17.03 -2.50 -5.06
N ARG A 415 -18.28 -2.08 -4.82
CA ARG A 415 -19.46 -2.75 -5.39
C ARG A 415 -19.34 -2.85 -6.91
N HIS A 416 -19.85 -3.93 -7.48
CA HIS A 416 -19.95 -4.08 -8.92
C HIS A 416 -20.64 -2.85 -9.54
N GLY A 417 -20.14 -2.39 -10.69
CA GLY A 417 -20.67 -1.21 -11.39
C GLY A 417 -20.22 0.14 -10.85
N ALA A 418 -19.54 0.21 -9.69
CA ALA A 418 -18.96 1.46 -9.18
C ALA A 418 -17.97 2.10 -10.17
N VAL A 419 -17.32 1.26 -10.97
CA VAL A 419 -16.52 1.66 -12.13
C VAL A 419 -17.17 1.03 -13.38
N PRO A 420 -17.97 1.77 -14.15
CA PRO A 420 -18.61 1.23 -15.34
C PRO A 420 -17.59 1.01 -16.46
N ALA A 421 -17.94 0.17 -17.44
CA ALA A 421 -17.12 -0.04 -18.63
C ALA A 421 -16.83 1.29 -19.36
N GLN A 422 -15.59 1.44 -19.79
CA GLN A 422 -15.02 2.62 -20.43
C GLN A 422 -14.48 2.30 -21.82
N THR A 423 -14.41 3.33 -22.66
CA THR A 423 -13.67 3.29 -23.92
C THR A 423 -12.36 4.04 -23.72
N LEU A 424 -11.23 3.33 -23.86
CA LEU A 424 -9.90 3.94 -23.76
C LEU A 424 -9.68 4.96 -24.87
N GLN A 425 -9.54 6.23 -24.48
CA GLN A 425 -9.10 7.33 -25.30
C GLN A 425 -7.63 7.15 -25.61
N LEU A 426 -7.26 7.28 -26.89
CA LEU A 426 -5.88 7.14 -27.35
C LEU A 426 -5.35 8.50 -27.77
N ASP A 427 -5.47 9.47 -26.87
CA ASP A 427 -4.79 10.75 -26.96
C ASP A 427 -3.27 10.58 -26.76
N ASP A 428 -2.52 11.66 -26.97
CA ASP A 428 -1.06 11.62 -26.94
C ASP A 428 -0.53 11.25 -25.54
N ASP A 429 -1.18 11.70 -24.47
CA ASP A 429 -0.84 11.35 -23.09
C ASP A 429 -1.02 9.85 -22.84
N THR A 430 -2.16 9.29 -23.25
CA THR A 430 -2.45 7.85 -23.09
C THR A 430 -1.53 7.00 -23.96
N ARG A 431 -1.21 7.45 -25.18
CA ARG A 431 -0.22 6.79 -26.04
C ARG A 431 1.18 6.84 -25.44
N SER A 432 1.53 7.93 -24.74
CA SER A 432 2.85 8.09 -24.15
C SER A 432 3.08 7.14 -22.98
N CYS A 433 2.03 6.72 -22.27
CA CYS A 433 2.13 5.85 -21.09
C CYS A 433 1.76 4.39 -21.36
N SER A 434 0.98 4.12 -22.41
CA SER A 434 0.62 2.76 -22.83
C SER A 434 1.68 2.15 -23.76
N PHE A 435 1.92 0.85 -23.62
CA PHE A 435 2.82 0.11 -24.50
C PHE A 435 2.02 -0.92 -25.28
N ARG A 436 2.08 -0.83 -26.61
CA ARG A 436 1.41 -1.76 -27.52
C ARG A 436 2.44 -2.58 -28.30
N PRO A 437 2.12 -3.81 -28.70
CA PRO A 437 2.99 -4.57 -29.58
C PRO A 437 3.18 -3.78 -30.88
N GLN A 438 4.43 -3.65 -31.34
CA GLN A 438 4.68 -3.16 -32.70
C GLN A 438 3.97 -4.11 -33.68
N ARG A 439 3.17 -3.53 -34.59
CA ARG A 439 2.63 -4.29 -35.73
C ARG A 439 3.80 -4.84 -36.53
N THR A 440 3.86 -6.16 -36.69
CA THR A 440 4.88 -6.77 -37.54
C THR A 440 4.68 -6.29 -38.97
N ILE A 441 5.77 -6.13 -39.74
CA ILE A 441 5.71 -5.78 -41.16
C ILE A 441 4.74 -6.69 -41.94
N ALA A 442 4.66 -7.98 -41.56
CA ALA A 442 3.72 -8.93 -42.14
C ALA A 442 2.25 -8.52 -42.00
N SER A 443 1.86 -7.81 -40.93
CA SER A 443 0.49 -7.32 -40.74
C SER A 443 0.10 -6.17 -41.68
N PHE A 444 1.07 -5.51 -42.32
CA PHE A 444 0.82 -4.54 -43.40
C PHE A 444 0.67 -5.20 -44.77
N PHE A 445 1.15 -6.44 -44.93
CA PHE A 445 1.12 -7.19 -46.18
C PHE A 445 0.08 -8.34 -46.19
N GLY A 446 -0.70 -8.50 -45.13
CA GLY A 446 -1.80 -9.46 -45.08
C GLY A 446 -2.97 -9.00 -45.96
N ALA A 447 -3.17 -9.68 -47.10
CA ALA A 447 -4.27 -9.42 -48.00
C ALA A 447 -5.63 -9.52 -47.30
N ALA A 448 -6.53 -8.58 -47.56
CA ALA A 448 -7.92 -8.67 -47.13
C ALA A 448 -8.55 -9.97 -47.66
N PRO A 449 -9.39 -10.69 -46.88
CA PRO A 449 -10.07 -11.87 -47.39
C PRO A 449 -10.91 -11.48 -48.61
N ALA A 450 -10.61 -12.09 -49.76
CA ALA A 450 -11.42 -11.92 -50.95
C ALA A 450 -12.86 -12.37 -50.63
N ALA A 451 -13.79 -11.43 -50.66
CA ALA A 451 -15.22 -11.73 -50.60
C ALA A 451 -15.55 -12.65 -51.77
N LYS A 452 -15.69 -13.94 -51.49
CA LYS A 452 -16.13 -14.92 -52.48
C LYS A 452 -17.60 -14.65 -52.73
N ALA A 453 -17.88 -13.89 -53.79
CA ALA A 453 -19.21 -13.68 -54.31
C ALA A 453 -19.81 -15.06 -54.68
N ALA A 454 -20.78 -15.50 -53.89
CA ALA A 454 -21.66 -16.59 -54.29
C ALA A 454 -22.62 -16.06 -55.36
N ARG A 455 -22.30 -16.34 -56.62
CA ARG A 455 -23.25 -16.27 -57.75
C ARG A 455 -23.53 -17.70 -58.23
N ARG A 456 -24.81 -18.08 -58.09
CA ARG A 456 -25.60 -19.09 -58.84
C ARG A 456 -25.16 -20.56 -58.71
N GLU A 457 -26.08 -21.42 -58.28
CA GLU A 457 -27.25 -21.89 -59.07
C GLU A 457 -28.54 -21.83 -58.24
#